data_AF-A0A960VMX1-F1
#
_entry.id   AF-A0A960VMX1-F1
#
_cell.length_a   1.000
_cell.length_b   1.000
_cell.length_c   1.000
_cell.angle_alpha   90.00
_cell.angle_beta   90.00
_cell.angle_gamma   90.00
#
_symmetry.space_group_name_H-M   'P 1'
#
loop_
_entity.id
_entity.type
_entity.pdbx_description
1 polymer ?
#
loop_
_entity_poly.entity_id
_entity_poly.type
_entity_poly.pdbx_seq_one_letter_code
_entity_poly.pdbx_strand_id
1 'polypeptide(L)'
;MPAPHAPPPEVARDRPARAELVWALVAAALVLAPNLAALSEWSYDWDAAQLALGTRDFDLAGHRPHPPGYPLWVGAVRVCDAAVGNVPRTQLLLGSATTGLALAAFARLLRPRR
;
A
#
# COMPACT_ATOMS: atom_id res chain seq x y z
N MET A 1 20.73 -23.19 53.34
CA MET A 1 20.79 -23.23 51.86
C MET A 1 19.72 -22.31 51.30
N PRO A 2 20.06 -21.29 50.50
CA PRO A 2 19.05 -20.49 49.81
C PRO A 2 18.37 -21.35 48.74
N ALA A 3 17.05 -21.26 48.64
CA ALA A 3 16.27 -21.97 47.62
C ALA A 3 16.68 -21.51 46.21
N PRO A 4 16.72 -22.41 45.22
CA PRO A 4 17.00 -22.03 43.85
C PRO A 4 15.94 -21.05 43.35
N HIS A 5 16.40 -19.89 42.88
CA HIS A 5 15.60 -18.88 42.19
C HIS A 5 14.84 -19.59 41.05
N ALA A 6 13.51 -19.65 41.15
CA ALA A 6 12.68 -20.13 40.05
C ALA A 6 12.85 -19.17 38.86
N PRO A 7 13.15 -19.67 37.64
CA PRO A 7 13.22 -18.80 36.47
C PRO A 7 11.91 -18.02 36.33
N PRO A 8 11.95 -16.73 35.94
CA PRO A 8 10.74 -15.95 35.77
C PRO A 8 9.78 -16.66 34.81
N PRO A 9 8.46 -16.56 35.04
CA PRO A 9 7.48 -17.21 34.18
C PRO A 9 7.72 -16.78 32.74
N GLU A 10 7.93 -17.76 31.86
CA GLU A 10 8.09 -17.53 30.43
C GLU A 10 6.79 -16.90 29.93
N VAL A 11 6.80 -15.59 29.71
CA VAL A 11 5.64 -14.84 29.23
C VAL A 11 5.28 -15.39 27.86
N ALA A 12 4.24 -16.22 27.82
CA ALA A 12 3.69 -16.79 26.61
C ALA A 12 3.64 -15.71 25.53
N ARG A 13 4.36 -15.95 24.43
CA ARG A 13 4.35 -15.05 23.28
C ARG A 13 2.94 -15.12 22.68
N ASP A 14 2.08 -14.19 23.07
CA ASP A 14 0.77 -14.05 22.46
C ASP A 14 0.97 -13.82 20.96
N ARG A 15 0.61 -14.83 20.17
CA ARG A 15 0.30 -14.64 18.75
C ARG A 15 -0.73 -13.50 18.69
N PRO A 16 -0.71 -12.64 17.66
CA PRO A 16 -1.71 -11.57 17.54
C PRO A 16 -3.08 -12.16 17.82
N ALA A 17 -3.82 -11.59 18.77
CA ALA A 17 -5.12 -12.13 19.16
C ALA A 17 -5.90 -12.33 17.88
N ARG A 18 -6.40 -13.55 17.61
CA ARG A 18 -6.99 -13.94 16.32
C ARG A 18 -7.99 -12.89 15.77
N ALA A 19 -8.67 -12.18 16.67
CA ALA A 19 -9.53 -11.04 16.37
C ALA A 19 -8.83 -9.86 15.66
N GLU A 20 -7.64 -9.44 16.08
CA GLU A 20 -6.88 -8.34 15.46
C GLU A 20 -6.51 -8.67 14.02
N LEU A 21 -6.08 -9.91 13.76
CA LEU A 21 -5.78 -10.37 12.42
C LEU A 21 -7.03 -10.36 11.53
N VAL A 22 -8.17 -10.81 12.07
CA VAL A 22 -9.45 -10.76 11.35
C VAL A 22 -9.83 -9.33 11.01
N TRP A 23 -9.74 -8.39 11.95
CA TRP A 23 -10.05 -6.98 11.70
C TRP A 23 -9.11 -6.34 10.68
N ALA A 24 -7.81 -6.66 10.74
CA ALA A 24 -6.84 -6.18 9.76
C ALA A 24 -7.15 -6.70 8.34
N LEU A 25 -7.54 -7.98 8.23
CA LEU A 25 -7.92 -8.58 6.94
C LEU A 25 -9.24 -7.99 6.41
N VAL A 26 -10.22 -7.74 7.28
CA VAL A 26 -11.48 -7.08 6.91
C VAL A 26 -11.22 -5.66 6.43
N ALA A 27 -10.41 -4.88 7.15
CA ALA A 27 -10.05 -3.52 6.73
C ALA A 27 -9.31 -3.53 5.38
N ALA A 28 -8.35 -4.43 5.19
CA ALA A 28 -7.66 -4.59 3.93
C ALA A 28 -8.63 -4.99 2.79
N ALA A 29 -9.54 -5.92 3.04
CA ALA A 29 -10.54 -6.34 2.06
C ALA A 29 -11.48 -5.19 1.68
N LEU A 30 -11.97 -4.42 2.64
CA LEU A 30 -12.86 -3.27 2.40
C LEU A 30 -12.20 -2.20 1.54
N VAL A 31 -10.89 -1.99 1.71
CA VAL A 31 -10.14 -1.00 0.91
C VAL A 31 -9.75 -1.55 -0.46
N LEU A 32 -9.27 -2.79 -0.54
CA LEU A 32 -8.69 -3.34 -1.77
C LEU A 32 -9.73 -3.96 -2.71
N ALA A 33 -10.80 -4.58 -2.20
CA ALA A 33 -11.77 -5.29 -3.03
C ALA A 33 -12.51 -4.39 -4.03
N PRO A 34 -12.98 -3.17 -3.68
CA PRO A 34 -13.62 -2.29 -4.65
C PRO A 34 -12.68 -1.89 -5.79
N ASN A 35 -11.42 -1.60 -5.45
CA ASN A 35 -10.38 -1.25 -6.43
C ASN A 35 -10.12 -2.42 -7.40
N LEU A 36 -10.04 -3.65 -6.89
CA LEU A 36 -9.82 -4.83 -7.73
C LEU A 36 -11.06 -5.28 -8.49
N ALA A 37 -12.28 -4.94 -8.05
CA ALA A 37 -13.50 -5.25 -8.76
C ALA A 37 -13.79 -4.24 -9.90
N ALA A 38 -13.38 -2.98 -9.72
CA ALA A 38 -13.67 -1.91 -10.68
C ALA A 38 -12.67 -1.84 -11.86
N LEU A 39 -11.48 -2.45 -11.75
CA LEU A 39 -10.36 -2.47 -12.73
C LEU A 39 -10.50 -1.44 -13.86
N SER A 40 -10.51 -0.17 -13.47
CA SER A 40 -10.91 0.91 -14.37
C SER A 40 -10.04 0.97 -15.61
N GLU A 41 -10.67 1.22 -16.74
CA GLU A 41 -9.98 1.56 -17.99
C GLU A 41 -9.72 3.07 -18.11
N TRP A 42 -10.27 3.87 -17.19
CA TRP A 42 -10.29 5.32 -17.23
C TRP A 42 -9.77 5.92 -15.92
N SER A 43 -9.11 7.07 -16.00
CA SER A 43 -8.75 7.85 -14.81
C SER A 43 -10.00 8.55 -14.28
N TYR A 44 -10.43 8.20 -13.06
CA TYR A 44 -11.66 8.76 -12.46
C TYR A 44 -11.44 10.11 -11.78
N ASP A 45 -10.21 10.38 -11.33
CA ASP A 45 -9.84 11.63 -10.71
C ASP A 45 -8.86 12.42 -11.58
N TRP A 46 -8.90 13.74 -11.39
CA TRP A 46 -8.09 14.69 -12.14
C TRP A 46 -6.59 14.45 -11.95
N ASP A 47 -6.16 14.11 -10.73
CA ASP A 47 -4.75 13.90 -10.42
C ASP A 47 -4.22 12.63 -11.09
N ALA A 48 -4.98 11.54 -11.09
CA ALA A 48 -4.65 10.30 -11.79
C ALA A 48 -4.54 10.54 -13.29
N ALA A 49 -5.43 11.34 -13.87
CA ALA A 49 -5.36 11.73 -15.28
C ALA A 49 -4.07 12.52 -15.57
N GLN A 50 -3.72 13.48 -14.71
CA GLN A 50 -2.48 14.27 -14.85
C GLN A 50 -1.22 13.41 -14.69
N LEU A 51 -1.21 12.46 -13.75
CA LEU A 51 -0.12 11.51 -13.57
C LEU A 51 -0.03 10.56 -14.77
N ALA A 52 -1.16 10.14 -15.34
CA ALA A 52 -1.20 9.31 -16.55
C ALA A 52 -0.74 10.08 -17.80
N LEU A 53 -0.95 11.38 -17.87
CA LEU A 53 -0.34 12.23 -18.90
C LEU A 53 1.17 12.35 -18.68
N GLY A 54 1.60 12.49 -17.42
CA GLY A 54 3.00 12.53 -17.02
C GLY A 54 3.78 11.27 -17.36
N THR A 55 3.13 10.10 -17.49
CA THR A 55 3.79 8.87 -17.98
C THR A 55 4.07 8.91 -19.48
N ARG A 56 3.37 9.75 -20.25
CA ARG A 56 3.67 9.98 -21.67
C ARG A 56 4.66 11.12 -21.82
N ASP A 57 4.27 12.32 -21.39
CA ASP A 57 5.07 13.54 -21.48
C ASP A 57 5.30 14.10 -20.08
N PHE A 58 6.52 13.96 -19.57
CA PHE A 58 6.89 14.50 -18.27
C PHE A 58 7.45 15.92 -18.45
N ASP A 59 6.58 16.92 -18.35
CA ASP A 59 6.88 18.33 -18.47
C ASP A 59 6.31 19.11 -17.27
N LEU A 60 7.18 19.42 -16.31
CA LEU A 60 6.83 20.19 -15.12
C LEU A 60 6.48 21.64 -15.45
N ALA A 61 7.09 22.24 -16.48
CA ALA A 61 6.80 23.61 -16.90
C ALA A 61 5.40 23.70 -17.51
N GLY A 62 5.03 22.69 -18.31
CA GLY A 62 3.68 22.48 -18.84
C GLY A 62 2.65 22.00 -17.82
N HIS A 63 3.00 21.87 -16.53
CA HIS A 63 2.13 21.35 -15.46
C HIS A 63 1.59 19.94 -15.71
N ARG A 64 2.38 19.08 -16.36
CA ARG A 64 2.03 17.70 -16.71
C ARG A 64 3.18 16.77 -16.32
N PRO A 65 3.16 16.15 -15.13
CA PRO A 65 2.10 16.16 -14.12
C PRO A 65 2.05 17.44 -13.28
N HIS A 66 0.99 17.62 -12.49
CA HIS A 66 0.89 18.75 -11.56
C HIS A 66 2.12 18.79 -10.64
N PRO A 67 2.74 19.96 -10.41
CA PRO A 67 3.89 20.09 -9.52
C PRO A 67 3.55 19.56 -8.11
N PRO A 68 4.43 18.78 -7.45
CA PRO A 68 5.84 18.51 -7.74
C PRO A 68 6.11 17.36 -8.74
N GLY A 69 5.08 16.82 -9.39
CA GLY A 69 5.20 15.86 -10.48
C GLY A 69 5.44 14.40 -10.07
N TYR A 70 5.69 14.10 -8.79
CA TYR A 70 5.82 12.72 -8.27
C TYR A 70 6.64 11.78 -9.17
N PRO A 71 7.91 12.13 -9.51
CA PRO A 71 8.69 11.41 -10.52
C PRO A 71 8.88 9.91 -10.19
N LEU A 72 8.98 9.56 -8.90
CA LEU A 72 9.05 8.16 -8.47
C LEU A 72 7.76 7.39 -8.80
N TRP A 73 6.60 8.00 -8.58
CA TRP A 73 5.31 7.40 -8.90
C TRP A 73 5.14 7.25 -10.41
N VAL A 74 5.42 8.32 -11.17
CA VAL A 74 5.33 8.29 -12.63
C VAL A 74 6.29 7.25 -13.23
N GLY A 75 7.51 7.17 -12.71
CA GLY A 75 8.49 6.15 -13.10
C GLY A 75 8.01 4.73 -12.79
N ALA A 76 7.46 4.50 -11.59
CA ALA A 76 6.90 3.20 -11.21
C ALA A 76 5.74 2.79 -12.14
N VAL A 77 4.83 3.72 -12.44
CA VAL A 77 3.72 3.46 -13.37
C VAL A 77 4.27 3.15 -14.77
N ARG A 78 5.23 3.91 -15.30
CA ARG A 78 5.86 3.63 -16.61
C ARG A 78 6.45 2.23 -16.69
N VAL A 79 7.17 1.80 -15.65
CA VAL A 79 7.81 0.48 -15.61
C VAL A 79 6.78 -0.64 -15.53
N CYS A 80 5.79 -0.51 -14.63
CA CYS A 80 4.77 -1.55 -14.45
C CYS A 80 3.75 -1.60 -15.59
N ASP A 81 3.52 -0.47 -16.26
CA ASP A 81 2.58 -0.41 -17.39
C ASP A 81 3.06 -1.25 -18.57
N ALA A 82 4.37 -1.51 -18.70
CA ALA A 82 4.90 -2.44 -19.69
C ALA A 82 4.32 -3.87 -19.55
N ALA A 83 3.87 -4.26 -18.36
CA ALA A 83 3.24 -5.56 -18.11
C ALA A 83 1.70 -5.53 -18.20
N VAL A 84 1.08 -4.40 -17.85
CA VAL A 84 -0.38 -4.27 -17.75
C VAL A 84 -1.01 -3.72 -19.03
N GLY A 85 -0.31 -2.83 -19.74
CA GLY A 85 -0.73 -2.21 -20.99
C GLY A 85 -1.89 -1.21 -20.86
N ASN A 86 -2.19 -0.73 -19.66
CA ASN A 86 -3.26 0.22 -19.40
C ASN A 86 -2.90 1.09 -18.18
N VAL A 87 -2.54 2.35 -18.43
CA VAL A 87 -2.02 3.26 -17.40
C VAL A 87 -2.99 3.44 -16.22
N PRO A 88 -4.29 3.72 -16.40
CA PRO A 88 -5.23 3.80 -15.28
C PRO A 88 -5.28 2.53 -14.43
N ARG A 89 -5.32 1.36 -15.07
CA ARG A 89 -5.31 0.07 -14.38
C ARG A 89 -3.98 -0.16 -13.65
N THR A 90 -2.86 0.20 -14.26
CA THR A 90 -1.54 0.14 -13.63
C THR A 90 -1.47 1.00 -12.38
N GLN A 91 -1.97 2.23 -12.43
CA GLN A 91 -2.05 3.13 -11.27
C GLN A 91 -2.91 2.53 -10.14
N LEU A 92 -4.04 1.93 -10.49
CA LEU A 92 -4.95 1.28 -9.53
C LEU A 92 -4.31 0.07 -8.84
N LEU A 93 -3.63 -0.78 -9.60
CA LEU A 93 -2.94 -1.96 -9.09
C LEU A 93 -1.76 -1.56 -8.19
N LEU A 94 -0.94 -0.60 -8.63
CA LEU A 94 0.15 -0.05 -7.83
C LEU A 94 -0.36 0.61 -6.55
N GLY A 95 -1.42 1.41 -6.64
CA GLY A 95 -2.03 2.08 -5.49
C GLY A 95 -2.59 1.10 -4.47
N SER A 96 -3.23 0.04 -4.95
CA SER A 96 -3.72 -1.08 -4.12
C SER A 96 -2.56 -1.80 -3.43
N ALA A 97 -1.47 -2.08 -4.15
CA ALA A 97 -0.29 -2.73 -3.59
C ALA A 97 0.40 -1.84 -2.52
N THR A 98 0.59 -0.55 -2.79
CA THR A 98 1.17 0.38 -1.81
C THR A 98 0.30 0.52 -0.57
N THR A 99 -1.02 0.53 -0.74
CA THR A 99 -1.97 0.57 0.39
C THR A 99 -1.89 -0.69 1.23
N GLY A 100 -1.83 -1.87 0.62
CA GLY A 100 -1.62 -3.14 1.33
C GLY A 100 -0.30 -3.17 2.09
N LEU A 101 0.79 -2.68 1.49
CA LEU A 101 2.09 -2.57 2.15
C LEU A 101 2.05 -1.59 3.33
N ALA A 102 1.40 -0.44 3.18
CA ALA A 102 1.24 0.55 4.24
C ALA A 102 0.44 -0.02 5.43
N LEU A 103 -0.68 -0.71 5.16
CA LEU A 103 -1.47 -1.43 6.17
C LEU A 103 -0.62 -2.45 6.91
N ALA A 104 0.17 -3.26 6.20
CA ALA A 104 1.05 -4.25 6.80
C ALA A 104 2.18 -3.60 7.64
N ALA A 105 2.77 -2.50 7.17
CA ALA A 105 3.79 -1.75 7.89
C ALA A 105 3.22 -1.12 9.17
N PHE A 106 2.03 -0.51 9.09
CA PHE A 106 1.34 0.06 10.24
C PHE A 106 0.98 -1.01 11.27
N ALA A 107 0.45 -2.14 10.82
CA ALA A 107 0.19 -3.30 11.68
C ALA A 107 1.47 -3.84 12.34
N ARG A 108 2.63 -3.76 11.68
CA ARG A 108 3.93 -4.12 12.30
C ARG A 108 4.42 -3.07 13.29
N LEU A 109 4.21 -1.79 13.02
CA LEU A 109 4.63 -0.70 13.90
C LEU A 109 3.85 -0.67 15.21
N LEU A 110 2.54 -0.92 15.12
CA LEU A 110 1.65 -0.98 16.29
C LEU A 110 1.84 -2.26 17.12
N ARG A 111 2.56 -3.26 16.61
CA ARG A 111 2.91 -4.42 17.43
C ARG A 111 3.85 -3.96 18.53
N PRO A 112 3.54 -4.26 19.81
CA PRO A 112 4.40 -3.89 20.91
C PRO A 112 5.81 -4.44 20.67
N ARG A 113 6.79 -3.53 20.58
CA ARG A 113 8.21 -3.87 20.53
C ARG A 113 8.60 -4.32 21.93
N ARG A 114 8.65 -5.64 22.13
CA ARG A 114 9.17 -6.26 23.36
C ARG A 114 10.68 -6.13 23.40
#